data_AF-A0A9Q3QCB4-F1
#
_entry.id   AF-A0A9Q3QCB4-F1
#
_cell.length_a   1.000
_cell.length_b   1.000
_cell.length_c   1.000
_cell.angle_alpha   90.00
_cell.angle_beta   90.00
_cell.angle_gamma   90.00
#
_symmetry.space_group_name_H-M   'P 1'
#
loop_
_entity.id
_entity.type
_entity.pdbx_description
1 polymer ?
#
loop_
_entity_poly.entity_id
_entity_poly.type
_entity_poly.pdbx_seq_one_letter_code
_entity_poly.pdbx_strand_id
1 'polypeptide(L)'
;MASLQAASSSEASRPPAFKTPSMKAPECFDGTQPFKVRSFIQSCQLIFNNDPAKFAQDRKEVLYATSFLIGRAAKFIEPYLSNLTIKYPNHLLNSWKLFESQLLTLFGDPNEVRKAKVESDSLRMKEGGHVSLYIAEFKSLVSRIGDWG
;
A
#
# COMPACT_ATOMS: atom_id res chain seq x y z
N MET A 1 -6.59 35.95 -49.96
CA MET A 1 -7.26 35.36 -48.80
C MET A 1 -6.51 34.09 -48.43
N ALA A 2 -5.90 34.05 -47.26
CA ALA A 2 -5.18 32.88 -46.76
C ALA A 2 -6.17 31.99 -45.99
N SER A 3 -6.24 30.71 -46.32
CA SER A 3 -6.93 29.69 -45.52
C SER A 3 -5.93 28.61 -45.13
N LEU A 4 -5.54 28.62 -43.86
CA LEU A 4 -4.88 27.51 -43.16
C LEU A 4 -5.98 26.58 -42.64
N GLN A 5 -5.97 25.31 -43.03
CA GLN A 5 -6.75 24.28 -42.33
C GLN A 5 -5.79 23.29 -41.68
N ALA A 6 -5.92 23.19 -40.36
CA ALA A 6 -5.07 22.44 -39.45
C ALA A 6 -5.26 20.92 -39.55
N ALA A 7 -4.22 20.22 -39.09
CA ALA A 7 -4.09 18.78 -38.98
C ALA A 7 -5.21 18.10 -38.18
N SER A 8 -5.60 16.91 -38.63
CA SER A 8 -6.34 15.92 -37.85
C SER A 8 -5.41 14.71 -37.69
N SER A 9 -4.74 14.65 -36.55
CA SER A 9 -4.05 13.45 -36.10
C SER A 9 -5.06 12.59 -35.37
N SER A 10 -5.44 11.46 -35.98
CA SER A 10 -6.29 10.44 -35.39
C SER A 10 -5.65 9.91 -34.10
N GLU A 11 -6.30 10.19 -32.97
CA GLU A 11 -5.92 9.67 -31.67
C GLU A 11 -6.22 8.17 -31.63
N ALA A 12 -5.17 7.36 -31.75
CA ALA A 12 -5.26 5.92 -31.67
C ALA A 12 -5.81 5.51 -30.30
N SER A 13 -6.96 4.82 -30.31
CA SER A 13 -7.63 4.27 -29.13
C SER A 13 -6.67 3.37 -28.34
N ARG A 14 -6.28 3.84 -27.14
CA ARG A 14 -5.47 3.07 -26.20
C ARG A 14 -6.25 1.80 -25.80
N PRO A 15 -5.64 0.60 -25.84
CA PRO A 15 -6.33 -0.63 -25.45
C PRO A 15 -6.85 -0.50 -24.00
N PRO A 16 -8.05 -1.05 -23.70
CA PRO A 16 -8.62 -0.99 -22.36
C PRO A 16 -7.63 -1.60 -21.38
N ALA A 17 -7.32 -0.85 -20.32
CA ALA A 17 -6.47 -1.34 -19.24
C ALA A 17 -7.04 -2.67 -18.72
N PHE A 18 -6.15 -3.65 -18.50
CA PHE A 18 -6.50 -4.95 -17.95
C PHE A 18 -7.14 -4.75 -16.57
N LYS A 19 -8.48 -4.75 -16.51
CA LYS A 19 -9.21 -4.78 -15.25
C LYS A 19 -9.37 -6.24 -14.88
N THR A 20 -8.58 -6.71 -13.90
CA THR A 20 -8.82 -8.04 -13.34
C THR A 20 -10.26 -8.13 -12.78
N PRO A 21 -10.90 -9.31 -12.85
CA PRO A 21 -12.17 -9.54 -12.16
C PRO A 21 -12.02 -9.18 -10.67
N SER A 22 -13.09 -8.60 -10.10
CA SER A 22 -13.12 -7.93 -8.79
C SER A 22 -12.07 -8.45 -7.81
N MET A 23 -11.03 -7.65 -7.61
CA MET A 23 -10.00 -7.93 -6.62
C MET A 23 -10.61 -8.26 -5.26
N LYS A 24 -10.01 -9.23 -4.56
CA LYS A 24 -10.40 -9.55 -3.18
C LYS A 24 -10.20 -8.32 -2.30
N ALA A 25 -11.23 -7.96 -1.53
CA ALA A 25 -11.16 -6.88 -0.57
C ALA A 25 -10.12 -7.18 0.54
N PRO A 26 -9.54 -6.14 1.18
CA PRO A 26 -8.67 -6.30 2.33
C PRO A 26 -9.40 -7.02 3.49
N GLU A 27 -8.64 -7.77 4.29
CA GLU A 27 -9.13 -8.20 5.60
C GLU A 27 -9.25 -6.97 6.52
N CYS A 28 -10.25 -6.95 7.40
CA CYS A 28 -10.37 -5.88 8.39
C CYS A 28 -9.15 -5.88 9.33
N PHE A 29 -8.64 -4.69 9.64
CA PHE A 29 -7.50 -4.50 10.50
C PHE A 29 -7.92 -3.85 11.83
N ASP A 30 -7.73 -4.58 12.93
CA ASP A 30 -8.15 -4.15 14.27
C ASP A 30 -7.05 -3.43 15.07
N GLY A 31 -5.83 -3.40 14.55
CA GLY A 31 -4.66 -2.84 15.23
C GLY A 31 -4.09 -3.73 16.33
N THR A 32 -4.41 -5.03 16.40
CA THR A 32 -3.93 -5.92 17.47
C THR A 32 -2.67 -6.69 17.20
N GLN A 33 -2.47 -7.09 15.94
CA GLN A 33 -1.35 -7.93 15.53
C GLN A 33 -0.36 -7.13 14.68
N PRO A 34 0.83 -6.78 15.19
CA PRO A 34 1.73 -5.88 14.49
C PRO A 34 2.19 -6.36 13.12
N PHE A 35 2.34 -7.67 12.94
CA PHE A 35 2.71 -8.26 11.66
C PHE A 35 1.61 -8.16 10.59
N LYS A 36 0.34 -7.89 10.96
CA LYS A 36 -0.77 -7.78 10.01
C LYS A 36 -0.85 -6.42 9.32
N VAL A 37 -0.26 -5.36 9.89
CA VAL A 37 -0.39 -4.00 9.34
C VAL A 37 0.19 -3.90 7.92
N ARG A 38 1.31 -4.58 7.66
CA ARG A 38 1.93 -4.61 6.32
C ARG A 38 1.06 -5.34 5.31
N SER A 39 0.53 -6.51 5.67
CA SER A 39 -0.38 -7.26 4.81
C SER A 39 -1.63 -6.46 4.46
N PHE A 40 -2.17 -5.72 5.44
CA PHE A 40 -3.29 -4.81 5.23
C PHE A 40 -2.93 -3.70 4.22
N ILE A 41 -1.82 -2.98 4.44
CA ILE A 41 -1.34 -1.91 3.55
C ILE A 41 -1.10 -2.43 2.13
N GLN A 42 -0.41 -3.57 1.99
CA GLN A 42 -0.12 -4.19 0.69
C GLN A 42 -1.38 -4.59 -0.05
N SER A 43 -2.38 -5.14 0.66
CA SER A 43 -3.66 -5.48 0.04
C SER A 43 -4.42 -4.25 -0.48
N CYS A 44 -4.34 -3.12 0.22
CA CYS A 44 -4.90 -1.85 -0.23
C CYS A 44 -4.16 -1.33 -1.47
N GLN A 45 -2.82 -1.31 -1.43
CA GLN A 45 -1.99 -0.86 -2.56
C GLN A 45 -2.25 -1.68 -3.82
N LEU A 46 -2.44 -3.00 -3.72
CA LEU A 46 -2.75 -3.84 -4.87
C LEU A 46 -4.08 -3.41 -5.53
N ILE A 47 -5.08 -3.04 -4.73
CA ILE A 47 -6.39 -2.56 -5.21
C ILE A 47 -6.26 -1.20 -5.90
N PHE A 48 -5.49 -0.28 -5.30
CA PHE A 48 -5.30 1.06 -5.87
C PHE A 48 -4.57 1.00 -7.20
N ASN A 49 -3.53 0.17 -7.29
CA ASN A 49 -2.77 -0.03 -8.52
C ASN A 49 -3.56 -0.76 -9.62
N ASN A 50 -4.56 -1.57 -9.26
CA ASN A 50 -5.43 -2.24 -10.23
C ASN A 50 -6.49 -1.31 -10.85
N ASP A 51 -6.95 -0.27 -10.12
CA ASP A 51 -7.83 0.75 -10.68
C ASP A 51 -7.35 2.18 -10.35
N PRO A 52 -6.25 2.64 -11.00
CA PRO A 52 -5.68 3.96 -10.74
C PRO A 52 -6.64 5.11 -11.06
N ALA A 53 -7.59 4.90 -11.98
CA ALA A 53 -8.60 5.90 -12.32
C ALA A 53 -9.59 6.10 -11.16
N LYS A 54 -10.05 5.00 -10.53
CA LYS A 54 -10.91 5.06 -9.35
C LYS A 54 -10.19 5.68 -8.16
N PHE A 55 -8.92 5.34 -7.97
CA PHE A 55 -8.08 5.78 -6.86
C PHE A 55 -7.11 6.93 -7.22
N ALA A 56 -7.50 7.79 -8.17
CA ALA A 56 -6.65 8.89 -8.66
C ALA A 56 -6.31 10.00 -7.64
N GLN A 57 -6.79 9.88 -6.40
CA GLN A 57 -6.53 10.83 -5.32
C GLN A 57 -6.25 10.05 -4.04
N ASP A 58 -5.17 10.37 -3.34
CA ASP A 58 -4.81 9.83 -2.02
C ASP A 58 -5.99 9.78 -1.06
N ARG A 59 -6.84 10.80 -1.09
CA ARG A 59 -8.03 10.84 -0.23
C ARG A 59 -8.95 9.63 -0.45
N LYS A 60 -9.14 9.18 -1.68
CA LYS A 60 -9.96 8.02 -2.00
C LYS A 60 -9.31 6.73 -1.49
N GLU A 61 -7.98 6.64 -1.57
CA GLU A 61 -7.20 5.53 -1.03
C GLU A 61 -7.33 5.45 0.49
N VAL A 62 -7.13 6.57 1.19
CA VAL A 62 -7.24 6.64 2.65
C VAL A 62 -8.65 6.33 3.12
N LEU A 63 -9.69 6.90 2.47
CA LEU A 63 -11.08 6.60 2.82
C LEU A 63 -11.43 5.13 2.60
N TYR A 64 -10.93 4.52 1.52
CA TYR A 64 -11.11 3.09 1.27
C TYR A 64 -10.44 2.24 2.33
N ALA A 65 -9.17 2.48 2.64
CA ALA A 65 -8.47 1.74 3.70
C ALA A 65 -9.16 1.93 5.06
N THR A 66 -9.61 3.15 5.35
CA THR A 66 -10.32 3.47 6.59
C THR A 66 -11.60 2.64 6.78
N SER A 67 -12.32 2.29 5.71
CA SER A 67 -13.54 1.45 5.83
C SER A 67 -13.26 0.02 6.30
N PHE A 68 -12.01 -0.42 6.28
CA PHE A 68 -11.58 -1.74 6.77
C PHE A 68 -10.89 -1.66 8.13
N LEU A 69 -10.76 -0.47 8.73
CA LEU A 69 -10.24 -0.34 10.08
C LEU A 69 -11.34 -0.63 11.10
N ILE A 70 -11.03 -1.49 12.07
CA ILE A 70 -11.91 -1.83 13.20
C ILE A 70 -11.13 -1.69 14.52
N GLY A 71 -11.81 -1.90 15.66
CA GLY A 71 -11.14 -2.00 16.95
C GLY A 71 -10.26 -0.80 17.31
N ARG A 72 -8.98 -1.04 17.62
CA ARG A 72 -8.02 0.01 18.01
C ARG A 72 -7.65 0.90 16.82
N ALA A 73 -7.57 0.34 15.62
CA ALA A 73 -7.28 1.11 14.42
C ALA A 73 -8.41 2.09 14.08
N ALA A 74 -9.67 1.69 14.28
CA ALA A 74 -10.82 2.60 14.12
C ALA A 74 -10.81 3.76 15.14
N LYS A 75 -10.47 3.49 16.41
CA LYS A 75 -10.35 4.55 17.43
C LYS A 75 -9.27 5.58 17.08
N PHE A 76 -8.19 5.15 16.43
CA PHE A 76 -7.13 6.03 15.97
C PHE A 76 -7.62 7.01 14.88
N ILE A 77 -8.43 6.55 13.93
CA ILE A 77 -8.85 7.35 12.77
C ILE A 77 -10.07 8.24 13.06
N GLU A 78 -10.86 7.90 14.08
CA GLU A 78 -12.10 8.57 14.47
C GLU A 78 -11.99 10.11 14.58
N PRO A 79 -10.95 10.70 15.21
CA PRO A 79 -10.83 12.16 15.31
C PRO A 79 -10.74 12.83 13.94
N TYR A 80 -10.16 12.17 12.95
CA TYR A 80 -10.00 12.70 11.59
C TYR A 80 -11.29 12.56 10.77
N LEU A 81 -12.12 11.55 11.07
CA LEU A 81 -13.43 11.34 10.44
C LEU A 81 -14.49 12.35 10.92
N SER A 82 -14.31 12.94 12.11
CA SER A 82 -15.23 13.95 12.65
C SER A 82 -15.36 15.20 11.77
N ASN A 83 -14.35 15.49 10.94
CA ASN A 83 -14.38 16.62 10.02
C ASN A 83 -13.88 16.23 8.62
N LEU A 84 -14.73 15.53 7.88
CA LEU A 84 -14.47 15.17 6.48
C LEU A 84 -14.37 16.38 5.55
N THR A 85 -14.73 17.60 5.97
CA THR A 85 -14.66 18.77 5.06
C THR A 85 -13.25 19.34 4.91
N ILE A 86 -12.29 18.92 5.75
CA ILE A 86 -10.91 19.42 5.70
C ILE A 86 -10.20 18.96 4.42
N LYS A 87 -9.67 19.94 3.66
CA LYS A 87 -8.97 19.73 2.38
C LYS A 87 -7.47 20.06 2.41
N TYR A 88 -6.89 20.32 3.58
CA TYR A 88 -5.44 20.61 3.66
C TYR A 88 -4.62 19.39 3.18
N PRO A 89 -3.57 19.59 2.36
CA PRO A 89 -2.78 18.50 1.79
C PRO A 89 -2.04 17.68 2.86
N ASN A 90 -1.63 18.31 3.97
CA ASN A 90 -0.96 17.65 5.10
C ASN A 90 -1.92 16.99 6.10
N HIS A 91 -3.20 16.87 5.75
CA HIS A 91 -4.18 16.19 6.59
C HIS A 91 -4.09 14.68 6.37
N LEU A 92 -4.19 13.88 7.44
CA LEU A 92 -4.09 12.42 7.40
C LEU A 92 -4.99 11.78 6.33
N LEU A 93 -6.24 12.27 6.21
CA LEU A 93 -7.20 11.76 5.23
C LEU A 93 -6.90 12.14 3.78
N ASN A 94 -5.97 13.07 3.52
CA ASN A 94 -5.68 13.59 2.18
C ASN A 94 -4.30 13.14 1.66
N SER A 95 -3.55 12.33 2.42
CA SER A 95 -2.24 11.82 2.00
C SER A 95 -2.10 10.34 2.38
N TRP A 96 -1.97 9.48 1.38
CA TRP A 96 -1.75 8.05 1.58
C TRP A 96 -0.43 7.80 2.30
N LYS A 97 0.63 8.50 1.88
CA LYS A 97 1.95 8.42 2.51
C LYS A 97 1.92 8.72 4.01
N LEU A 98 1.20 9.77 4.42
CA LEU A 98 1.07 10.12 5.83
C LEU A 98 0.26 9.07 6.58
N PHE A 99 -0.85 8.60 6.00
CA PHE A 99 -1.67 7.54 6.57
C PHE A 99 -0.88 6.25 6.78
N GLU A 100 -0.18 5.77 5.75
CA GLU A 100 0.66 4.57 5.80
C GLU A 100 1.73 4.69 6.88
N SER A 101 2.45 5.82 6.92
CA SER A 101 3.49 6.07 7.93
C SER A 101 2.93 6.04 9.35
N GLN A 102 1.78 6.68 9.61
CA GLN A 102 1.15 6.67 10.93
C GLN A 102 0.67 5.26 11.32
N LEU A 103 0.09 4.52 10.37
CA LEU A 103 -0.38 3.14 10.63
C LEU A 103 0.79 2.21 10.99
N LEU A 104 1.90 2.31 10.26
CA LEU A 104 3.14 1.57 10.55
C LEU A 104 3.76 1.98 11.88
N THR A 105 3.76 3.28 12.21
CA THR A 105 4.34 3.79 13.46
C THR A 105 3.54 3.33 14.67
N LEU A 106 2.21 3.35 14.59
CA LEU A 106 1.32 3.04 15.72
C LEU A 106 1.08 1.54 15.90
N PHE A 107 1.01 0.79 14.80
CA PHE A 107 0.61 -0.61 14.82
C PHE A 107 1.66 -1.57 14.25
N GLY A 108 2.78 -1.08 13.72
CA GLY A 108 3.88 -1.94 13.28
C GLY A 108 4.70 -2.50 14.42
N ASP A 109 5.56 -3.48 14.12
CA ASP A 109 6.53 -3.98 15.10
C ASP A 109 7.72 -3.01 15.16
N PRO A 110 7.97 -2.31 16.28
CA PRO A 110 9.08 -1.36 16.39
C PRO A 110 10.45 -2.02 16.20
N ASN A 111 10.50 -3.34 16.32
CA ASN A 111 11.71 -4.14 16.22
C ASN A 111 11.80 -4.91 14.91
N GLU A 112 10.91 -4.67 13.95
CA GLU A 112 10.82 -5.43 12.72
C GLU A 112 12.14 -5.45 11.94
N VAL A 113 12.76 -4.29 11.74
CA VAL A 113 14.04 -4.15 11.03
C VAL A 113 15.13 -4.97 11.73
N ARG A 114 15.21 -4.86 13.05
CA ARG A 114 16.20 -5.60 13.85
C ARG A 114 15.95 -7.10 13.80
N LYS A 115 14.70 -7.55 13.90
CA LYS A 115 14.33 -8.97 13.75
C LYS A 115 14.69 -9.48 12.37
N ALA A 116 14.33 -8.76 11.32
CA ALA A 116 14.65 -9.12 9.94
C ALA A 116 16.16 -9.20 9.69
N LYS A 117 16.95 -8.31 10.29
CA LYS A 117 18.42 -8.36 10.22
C LYS A 117 18.98 -9.61 10.91
N VAL A 118 18.58 -9.87 12.15
CA VAL A 118 19.02 -11.07 12.90
C VAL A 118 18.63 -12.35 12.17
N GLU A 119 17.41 -12.41 11.65
CA GLU A 119 16.90 -13.56 10.89
C GLU A 119 17.67 -13.73 9.57
N SER A 120 17.97 -12.64 8.86
CA SER A 120 18.79 -12.66 7.65
C SER A 120 20.21 -13.17 7.94
N ASP A 121 20.86 -12.67 9.00
CA ASP A 121 22.22 -13.07 9.38
C ASP A 121 22.32 -14.55 9.79
N SER A 122 21.23 -15.08 10.36
CA SER A 122 21.11 -16.49 10.78
C SER A 122 20.50 -17.40 9.72
N LEU A 123 19.98 -16.86 8.61
CA LEU A 123 19.36 -17.66 7.56
C LEU A 123 20.38 -18.59 6.91
N ARG A 124 20.08 -19.90 6.92
CA ARG A 124 20.90 -20.94 6.28
C ARG A 124 20.01 -21.85 5.47
N MET A 125 20.52 -22.29 4.32
CA MET A 125 19.87 -23.36 3.56
C MET A 125 20.01 -24.67 4.33
N LYS A 126 18.87 -25.33 4.61
CA LYS A 126 18.86 -26.63 5.27
C LYS A 126 19.47 -27.70 4.37
N GLU A 127 20.02 -28.75 4.97
CA GLU A 127 20.49 -29.93 4.23
C GLU A 127 19.34 -30.56 3.46
N GLY A 128 19.53 -30.80 2.16
CA GLY A 128 18.46 -31.23 1.24
C GLY A 128 17.44 -30.14 0.86
N GLY A 129 17.65 -28.89 1.29
CA GLY A 129 16.77 -27.76 0.98
C GLY A 129 16.90 -27.25 -0.46
N HIS A 130 15.84 -26.63 -0.97
CA HIS A 130 15.84 -26.00 -2.30
C HIS A 130 16.37 -24.57 -2.24
N VAL A 131 17.30 -24.24 -3.14
CA VAL A 131 17.88 -22.90 -3.28
C VAL A 131 16.81 -21.82 -3.54
N SER A 132 15.75 -22.16 -4.27
CA SER A 132 14.63 -21.26 -4.55
C SER A 132 13.90 -20.79 -3.27
N LEU A 133 13.72 -21.68 -2.29
CA LEU A 133 13.09 -21.34 -1.01
C LEU A 133 13.97 -20.40 -0.19
N TYR A 134 15.28 -20.71 -0.11
CA TYR A 134 16.24 -19.84 0.55
C TYR A 134 16.26 -18.44 -0.07
N ILE A 135 16.31 -18.33 -1.41
CA ILE A 135 16.29 -17.04 -2.11
C ILE A 135 15.00 -16.27 -1.82
N ALA A 136 13.84 -16.94 -1.80
CA ALA A 136 12.56 -16.31 -1.51
C ALA A 136 12.50 -15.75 -0.07
N GLU A 137 12.94 -16.54 0.91
CA GLU A 137 13.01 -16.12 2.32
C GLU A 137 13.99 -14.95 2.51
N PHE A 138 15.19 -15.06 1.94
CA PHE A 138 16.20 -14.00 2.00
C PHE A 138 15.68 -12.68 1.40
N LYS A 139 15.08 -12.73 0.20
CA LYS A 139 14.50 -11.53 -0.43
C LYS A 139 13.38 -10.91 0.40
N SER A 140 12.53 -11.75 1.01
CA SER A 140 11.48 -11.30 1.92
C SER A 140 12.07 -10.55 3.12
N LEU A 141 13.13 -11.09 3.76
CA LEU A 141 13.78 -10.45 4.91
C LEU A 141 14.47 -9.14 4.54
N VAL A 142 15.23 -9.12 3.45
CA VAL A 142 15.91 -7.90 2.98
C VAL A 142 14.92 -6.79 2.66
N SER A 143 13.77 -7.11 2.06
CA SER A 143 12.72 -6.12 1.76
C SER A 143 12.16 -5.42 3.01
N ARG A 144 12.27 -6.04 4.19
CA ARG A 144 11.79 -5.49 5.48
C ARG A 144 12.82 -4.58 6.16
N ILE A 145 14.09 -4.70 5.80
CA ILE A 145 15.19 -3.93 6.41
C ILE A 145 15.24 -2.50 5.83
N GLY A 146 14.64 -2.28 4.64
CA GLY A 146 14.75 -1.02 3.91
C GLY A 146 16.08 -0.94 3.14
N ASP A 147 16.07 -0.19 2.04
CA ASP A 147 17.19 -0.13 1.08
C ASP A 147 18.54 0.12 1.77
N TRP A 148 19.45 -0.86 1.61
CA TRP A 148 20.89 -0.60 1.68
C TRP A 148 21.27 0.09 0.37
N GLY A 149 21.03 1.39 0.30
CA GLY A 149 21.41 2.28 -0.81
C GLY A 149 22.02 3.54 -0.27
#